data_AF-A0A9N9E6M4-F1
#
_entry.id   AF-A0A9N9E6M4-F1
#
_cell.length_a   1.000
_cell.length_b   1.000
_cell.length_c   1.000
_cell.angle_alpha   90.00
_cell.angle_beta   90.00
_cell.angle_gamma   90.00
#
_symmetry.space_group_name_H-M   'P 1'
#
loop_
_entity.id
_entity.type
_entity.pdbx_description
1 polymer ?
#
loop_
_entity_poly.entity_id
_entity_poly.type
_entity_poly.pdbx_seq_one_letter_code
_entity_poly.pdbx_strand_id
1 'polypeptide(L)'
;RFYKHLDKCQARVYRELQDGIDQLIGDCEEPKLINNFDEISTIIIARAVAVVFVGEEFCKDEEIIKMFATFANTLTQVVKLSLIAFFIHPRLQTEYIKLVFKYGTNSPKKHKDLLIRKLKPIFENRYQDMQRFGDEWKRPDDLIQLLLEQSINLFGKIHYDCITCYMLTLIWASIHTTSMNLLGTLNDYAGRPEYWNDLRKEQEAVAGGLDFDLTMQQIDRMEKLDSFIKESNRLMGHA
;
A
#
# COMPACT_ATOMS: atom_id res chain seq x y z
N ARG A 1 -1.52 -18.59 6.96
CA ARG A 1 -2.05 -19.32 5.78
C ARG A 1 -1.97 -18.47 4.51
N PHE A 2 -2.30 -17.17 4.53
CA PHE A 2 -2.04 -16.18 3.45
C PHE A 2 -0.56 -16.08 3.00
N TYR A 3 0.38 -16.26 3.94
CA TYR A 3 1.82 -16.14 3.67
C TYR A 3 2.41 -17.20 2.73
N LYS A 4 1.70 -18.29 2.41
CA LYS A 4 2.23 -19.38 1.58
C LYS A 4 2.37 -19.03 0.09
N HIS A 5 1.78 -17.91 -0.34
CA HIS A 5 1.78 -17.49 -1.74
C HIS A 5 2.28 -16.05 -1.94
N LEU A 6 3.02 -15.50 -0.97
CA LEU A 6 3.68 -14.19 -1.13
C LEU A 6 4.55 -14.16 -2.39
N ASP A 7 5.19 -15.27 -2.74
CA ASP A 7 6.01 -15.44 -3.95
C ASP A 7 5.29 -15.03 -5.23
N LYS A 8 4.01 -15.42 -5.38
CA LYS A 8 3.20 -15.04 -6.54
C LYS A 8 2.76 -13.58 -6.49
N CYS A 9 2.62 -13.03 -5.28
CA CYS A 9 2.25 -11.64 -5.08
C CYS A 9 3.44 -10.70 -5.36
N GLN A 10 4.65 -11.12 -5.02
CA GLN A 10 5.88 -10.32 -5.15
C GLN A 10 6.20 -9.94 -6.59
N ALA A 11 6.20 -10.90 -7.53
CA ALA A 11 6.44 -10.60 -8.95
C ALA A 11 5.39 -9.62 -9.53
N ARG A 12 4.18 -9.59 -8.95
CA ARG A 12 3.13 -8.64 -9.34
C ARG A 12 3.38 -7.27 -8.73
N VAL A 13 3.70 -7.23 -7.44
CA VAL A 13 4.09 -6.01 -6.72
C VAL A 13 5.28 -5.34 -7.40
N TYR A 14 6.30 -6.12 -7.75
CA TYR A 14 7.51 -5.62 -8.42
C TYR A 14 7.19 -4.95 -9.75
N ARG A 15 6.40 -5.60 -10.60
CA ARG A 15 5.95 -5.03 -11.88
C ARG A 15 5.17 -3.73 -11.69
N GLU A 16 4.24 -3.67 -10.75
CA GLU A 16 3.48 -2.43 -10.51
C GLU A 16 4.35 -1.30 -9.91
N LEU A 17 5.40 -1.63 -9.16
CA LEU A 17 6.38 -0.64 -8.69
C LEU A 17 7.18 -0.10 -9.88
N GLN A 18 7.70 -0.97 -10.74
CA GLN A 18 8.43 -0.58 -11.96
C GLN A 18 7.55 0.27 -12.89
N ASP A 19 6.38 -0.24 -13.26
CA ASP A 19 5.42 0.50 -14.10
C ASP A 19 5.08 1.88 -13.50
N GLY A 20 4.97 1.97 -12.17
CA GLY A 20 4.69 3.23 -11.48
C GLY A 20 5.88 4.20 -11.53
N ILE A 21 7.10 3.68 -11.34
CA ILE A 21 8.35 4.45 -11.47
C ILE A 21 8.49 4.95 -12.90
N ASP A 22 8.33 4.09 -13.91
CA ASP A 22 8.49 4.45 -15.32
C ASP A 22 7.44 5.48 -15.76
N GLN A 23 6.20 5.37 -15.30
CA GLN A 23 5.14 6.32 -15.65
C GLN A 23 5.29 7.69 -14.97
N LEU A 24 5.71 7.74 -13.70
CA LEU A 24 5.70 8.98 -12.90
C LEU A 24 7.06 9.66 -12.84
N ILE A 25 8.13 8.87 -12.84
CA ILE A 25 9.52 9.33 -12.81
C ILE A 25 10.10 9.25 -14.22
N GLY A 26 9.97 8.10 -14.88
CA GLY A 26 10.51 7.84 -16.21
C GLY A 26 12.02 7.79 -16.27
N ASP A 27 12.56 7.73 -17.48
CA ASP A 27 14.01 7.72 -17.69
C ASP A 27 14.63 9.07 -17.30
N CYS A 28 15.70 9.01 -16.52
CA CYS A 28 16.46 10.17 -16.06
C CYS A 28 17.73 10.35 -16.93
N GLU A 29 17.58 10.47 -18.25
CA GLU A 29 18.70 10.75 -19.16
C GLU A 29 19.45 12.04 -18.77
N GLU A 30 18.70 13.03 -18.28
CA GLU A 30 19.21 14.24 -17.66
C GLU A 30 18.67 14.36 -16.22
N PRO A 31 19.40 15.04 -15.30
CA PRO A 31 18.94 15.23 -13.92
C PRO A 31 17.55 15.88 -13.85
N LYS A 32 16.57 15.12 -13.32
CA LYS A 32 15.18 15.56 -13.18
C LYS A 32 14.88 16.01 -11.75
N LEU A 33 14.33 17.21 -11.60
CA LEU A 33 13.85 17.70 -10.31
C LEU A 33 12.46 17.13 -9.99
N ILE A 34 12.35 16.39 -8.89
CA ILE A 34 11.09 15.82 -8.40
C ILE A 34 10.60 16.63 -7.20
N ASN A 35 9.65 17.54 -7.42
CA ASN A 35 9.19 18.47 -6.38
C ASN A 35 8.26 17.82 -5.33
N ASN A 36 7.42 16.86 -5.73
CA ASN A 36 6.40 16.25 -4.85
C ASN A 36 6.63 14.74 -4.70
N PHE A 37 7.82 14.36 -4.22
CA PHE A 37 8.16 12.93 -4.07
C PHE A 37 7.20 12.18 -3.13
N ASP A 38 6.66 12.84 -2.10
CA ASP A 38 5.66 12.23 -1.19
C ASP A 38 4.38 11.80 -1.94
N GLU A 39 3.89 12.63 -2.86
CA GLU A 39 2.72 12.33 -3.68
C GLU A 39 3.02 11.20 -4.68
N ILE A 40 4.16 11.30 -5.37
CA ILE A 40 4.59 10.29 -6.37
C ILE A 40 4.79 8.93 -5.70
N SER A 41 5.55 8.87 -4.60
CA SER A 41 5.78 7.63 -3.86
C SER A 41 4.47 7.04 -3.33
N THR A 42 3.55 7.87 -2.84
CA THR A 42 2.22 7.43 -2.41
C THR A 42 1.44 6.77 -3.54
N ILE A 43 1.47 7.32 -4.76
CA ILE A 43 0.80 6.72 -5.91
C ILE A 43 1.46 5.40 -6.30
N ILE A 44 2.79 5.35 -6.39
CA ILE A 44 3.55 4.12 -6.73
C ILE A 44 3.22 3.01 -5.72
N ILE A 45 3.26 3.33 -4.43
CA ILE A 45 2.96 2.38 -3.35
C ILE A 45 1.47 2.00 -3.36
N ALA A 46 0.56 2.92 -3.69
CA ALA A 46 -0.86 2.61 -3.82
C ALA A 46 -1.13 1.56 -4.92
N ARG A 47 -0.40 1.61 -6.05
CA ARG A 47 -0.47 0.59 -7.12
C ARG A 47 -0.06 -0.79 -6.59
N ALA A 48 1.09 -0.86 -5.91
CA ALA A 48 1.58 -2.07 -5.26
C ALA A 48 0.59 -2.63 -4.21
N VAL A 49 0.04 -1.76 -3.36
CA VAL A 49 -0.97 -2.14 -2.36
C VAL A 49 -2.26 -2.62 -3.02
N ALA A 50 -2.70 -2.02 -4.13
CA ALA A 50 -3.88 -2.47 -4.86
C ALA A 50 -3.75 -3.93 -5.33
N VAL A 51 -2.59 -4.34 -5.86
CA VAL A 51 -2.34 -5.74 -6.23
C VAL A 51 -2.56 -6.71 -5.07
N VAL A 52 -2.04 -6.36 -3.90
CA VAL A 52 -2.11 -7.21 -2.71
C VAL A 52 -3.55 -7.29 -2.19
N PHE A 53 -4.26 -6.15 -2.18
CA PHE A 53 -5.54 -6.01 -1.49
C PHE A 53 -6.75 -6.36 -2.35
N VAL A 54 -6.72 -6.04 -3.64
CA VAL A 54 -7.85 -6.24 -4.56
C VAL A 54 -7.53 -7.18 -5.73
N GLY A 55 -6.28 -7.64 -5.86
CA GLY A 55 -5.86 -8.57 -6.90
C GLY A 55 -5.62 -7.92 -8.27
N GLU A 56 -5.17 -8.73 -9.24
CA GLU A 56 -4.80 -8.26 -10.59
C GLU A 56 -5.97 -7.69 -11.40
N GLU A 57 -7.19 -8.15 -11.16
CA GLU A 57 -8.37 -7.68 -11.89
C GLU A 57 -8.67 -6.20 -11.61
N PHE A 58 -8.37 -5.74 -10.39
CA PHE A 58 -8.74 -4.41 -9.90
C PHE A 58 -7.53 -3.51 -9.62
N CYS A 59 -6.31 -4.05 -9.63
CA CYS A 59 -5.11 -3.22 -9.49
C CYS A 59 -4.90 -2.27 -10.67
N LYS A 60 -5.47 -2.57 -11.85
CA LYS A 60 -5.45 -1.70 -13.03
C LYS A 60 -6.59 -0.67 -13.07
N ASP A 61 -7.51 -0.73 -12.12
CA ASP A 61 -8.58 0.26 -12.02
C ASP A 61 -8.02 1.57 -11.43
N GLU A 62 -7.75 2.52 -12.33
CA GLU A 62 -7.29 3.86 -11.98
C GLU A 62 -8.19 4.58 -10.96
N GLU A 63 -9.50 4.26 -10.92
CA GLU A 63 -10.42 4.82 -9.91
C GLU A 63 -10.06 4.28 -8.51
N ILE A 64 -9.67 3.00 -8.40
CA ILE A 64 -9.27 2.36 -7.14
C ILE A 64 -7.90 2.86 -6.70
N ILE A 65 -6.90 2.92 -7.61
CA ILE A 65 -5.56 3.41 -7.26
C ILE A 65 -5.63 4.85 -6.76
N LYS A 66 -6.33 5.73 -7.50
CA LYS A 66 -6.53 7.12 -7.08
C LYS A 66 -7.27 7.21 -5.76
N MET A 67 -8.26 6.34 -5.54
CA MET A 67 -8.96 6.27 -4.25
C MET A 67 -8.00 5.90 -3.11
N PHE A 68 -7.14 4.90 -3.29
CA PHE A 68 -6.18 4.46 -2.27
C PHE A 68 -5.21 5.58 -1.90
N ALA A 69 -4.58 6.21 -2.90
CA ALA A 69 -3.65 7.32 -2.70
C ALA A 69 -4.34 8.53 -2.03
N THR A 70 -5.51 8.93 -2.52
CA THR A 70 -6.28 10.07 -1.98
C THR A 70 -6.73 9.81 -0.55
N PHE A 71 -7.21 8.60 -0.26
CA PHE A 71 -7.66 8.21 1.07
C PHE A 71 -6.48 8.20 2.04
N ALA A 72 -5.35 7.62 1.65
CA ALA A 72 -4.15 7.56 2.48
C ALA A 72 -3.66 8.96 2.85
N ASN A 73 -3.52 9.85 1.86
CA ASN A 73 -3.10 11.24 2.09
C ASN A 73 -4.10 12.00 2.97
N THR A 74 -5.39 11.89 2.67
CA THR A 74 -6.43 12.57 3.44
C THR A 74 -6.41 12.13 4.90
N LEU A 75 -6.34 10.82 5.16
CA LEU A 75 -6.35 10.30 6.53
C LEU A 75 -5.07 10.68 7.28
N THR A 76 -3.90 10.66 6.63
CA THR A 76 -2.65 11.12 7.24
C THR A 76 -2.74 12.59 7.65
N GLN A 77 -3.28 13.47 6.80
CA GLN A 77 -3.47 14.89 7.14
C GLN A 77 -4.44 15.08 8.30
N VAL A 78 -5.56 14.34 8.29
CA VAL A 78 -6.53 14.36 9.39
C VAL A 78 -5.90 13.92 10.70
N VAL A 79 -5.14 12.83 10.70
CA VAL A 79 -4.45 12.33 11.90
C VAL A 79 -3.46 13.38 12.40
N LYS A 80 -2.57 13.88 11.54
CA LYS A 80 -1.57 14.92 11.91
C LYS A 80 -2.22 16.16 12.52
N LEU A 81 -3.23 16.73 11.86
CA LEU A 81 -3.93 17.92 12.35
C LEU A 81 -4.77 17.62 13.61
N SER A 82 -5.32 16.42 13.73
CA SER A 82 -6.05 16.01 14.94
C SER A 82 -5.12 15.92 16.16
N LEU A 83 -3.88 15.45 15.99
CA LEU A 83 -2.89 15.41 17.06
C LEU A 83 -2.51 16.83 17.48
N ILE A 84 -2.28 17.75 16.53
CA ILE A 84 -2.04 19.17 16.83
C ILE A 84 -3.21 19.78 17.60
N ALA A 85 -4.45 19.54 17.13
CA ALA A 85 -5.65 20.03 17.79
C ALA A 85 -5.82 19.45 19.21
N PHE A 86 -5.43 18.19 19.43
CA PHE A 86 -5.43 17.55 20.74
C PHE A 86 -4.43 18.20 21.70
N PHE A 87 -3.21 18.50 21.23
CA PHE A 87 -2.20 19.23 22.00
C PHE A 87 -2.68 20.61 22.43
N ILE A 88 -3.50 21.28 21.61
CA ILE A 88 -4.12 22.56 21.99
C ILE A 88 -5.26 22.34 22.99
N HIS A 89 -6.25 21.50 22.64
CA HIS A 89 -7.37 21.16 23.52
C HIS A 89 -8.16 19.93 23.00
N PRO A 90 -8.50 18.93 23.84
CA PRO A 90 -9.21 17.70 23.40
C PRO A 90 -10.56 17.94 22.70
N ARG A 91 -11.31 18.98 23.09
CA ARG A 91 -12.56 19.35 22.39
C ARG A 91 -12.32 19.84 20.97
N LEU A 92 -11.21 20.54 20.70
CA LEU A 92 -10.88 21.01 19.34
C LEU A 92 -10.60 19.83 18.40
N GLN A 93 -9.88 18.81 18.89
CA GLN A 93 -9.68 17.56 18.14
C GLN A 93 -11.02 16.94 17.75
N THR A 94 -11.94 16.82 18.72
CA THR A 94 -13.25 16.20 18.51
C THR A 94 -14.06 16.99 17.47
N GLU A 95 -14.12 18.31 17.57
CA GLU A 95 -14.85 19.16 16.61
C GLU A 95 -14.19 19.16 15.23
N TYR A 96 -12.86 19.15 15.15
CA TYR A 96 -12.12 19.03 13.90
C TYR A 96 -12.42 17.72 13.17
N ILE A 97 -12.34 16.58 13.87
CA ILE A 97 -12.65 15.26 13.29
C ILE A 97 -14.10 15.25 12.78
N LYS A 98 -15.07 15.73 13.56
CA LYS A 98 -16.47 15.83 13.12
C LYS A 98 -16.62 16.68 11.87
N LEU A 99 -15.95 17.83 11.81
CA LEU A 99 -16.00 18.74 10.67
C LEU A 99 -15.48 18.07 9.41
N VAL A 100 -14.31 17.41 9.47
CA VAL A 100 -13.72 16.74 8.31
C VAL A 100 -14.59 15.57 7.85
N PHE A 101 -15.09 14.74 8.78
CA PHE A 101 -15.94 13.60 8.42
C PHE A 101 -17.28 14.05 7.83
N LYS A 102 -17.83 15.20 8.26
CA LYS A 102 -19.12 15.71 7.79
C LYS A 102 -19.04 16.55 6.51
N TYR A 103 -18.01 17.38 6.36
CA TYR A 103 -17.92 18.38 5.30
C TYR A 103 -16.67 18.26 4.41
N GLY A 104 -15.75 17.34 4.72
CA GLY A 104 -14.55 17.12 3.92
C GLY A 104 -14.88 16.68 2.49
N THR A 105 -14.22 17.30 1.52
CA THR A 105 -14.38 17.01 0.09
C THR A 105 -14.01 15.55 -0.25
N ASN A 106 -13.02 15.00 0.45
CA ASN A 106 -12.57 13.60 0.40
C ASN A 106 -13.01 12.83 1.65
N SER A 107 -14.30 12.91 2.01
CA SER A 107 -14.76 12.27 3.23
C SER A 107 -14.51 10.75 3.20
N PRO A 108 -14.09 10.13 4.32
CA PRO A 108 -13.91 8.68 4.42
C PRO A 108 -15.13 7.88 3.95
N LYS A 109 -16.33 8.46 4.09
CA LYS A 109 -17.57 7.88 3.59
C LYS A 109 -17.56 7.68 2.08
N LYS A 110 -17.10 8.65 1.28
CA LYS A 110 -17.05 8.51 -0.19
C LYS A 110 -16.14 7.38 -0.62
N HIS A 111 -14.96 7.29 0.00
CA HIS A 111 -13.99 6.22 -0.28
C HIS A 111 -14.54 4.84 0.12
N LYS A 112 -15.21 4.76 1.26
CA LYS A 112 -15.92 3.55 1.72
C LYS A 112 -17.02 3.14 0.73
N ASP A 113 -17.90 4.06 0.34
CA ASP A 113 -19.02 3.77 -0.54
C ASP A 113 -18.53 3.31 -1.93
N LEU A 114 -17.46 3.91 -2.45
CA LEU A 114 -16.79 3.48 -3.68
C LEU A 114 -16.22 2.06 -3.55
N LEU A 115 -15.50 1.77 -2.47
CA LEU A 115 -14.92 0.44 -2.24
C LEU A 115 -16.01 -0.63 -2.08
N ILE A 116 -17.10 -0.33 -1.35
CA ILE A 116 -18.27 -1.22 -1.26
C ILE A 116 -18.83 -1.49 -2.67
N ARG A 117 -19.02 -0.44 -3.49
CA ARG A 117 -19.56 -0.58 -4.85
C ARG A 117 -18.71 -1.53 -5.72
N LYS A 118 -17.39 -1.45 -5.62
CA LYS A 118 -16.45 -2.30 -6.38
C LYS A 118 -16.40 -3.73 -5.86
N LEU A 119 -16.37 -3.92 -4.54
CA LEU A 119 -16.21 -5.24 -3.93
C LEU A 119 -17.50 -6.06 -3.84
N LYS A 120 -18.67 -5.40 -3.76
CA LYS A 120 -19.97 -6.06 -3.64
C LYS A 120 -20.21 -7.17 -4.68
N PRO A 121 -20.07 -6.94 -6.00
CA PRO A 121 -20.29 -8.01 -6.98
C PRO A 121 -19.31 -9.18 -6.79
N ILE A 122 -18.08 -8.92 -6.37
CA ILE A 122 -17.07 -9.96 -6.13
C ILE A 122 -17.49 -10.84 -4.94
N PHE A 123 -17.88 -10.21 -3.83
CA PHE A 123 -18.32 -10.92 -2.64
C PHE A 123 -19.57 -11.75 -2.90
N GLU A 124 -20.54 -11.19 -3.64
CA GLU A 124 -21.77 -11.90 -3.99
C GLU A 124 -21.49 -13.11 -4.90
N ASN A 125 -20.68 -12.94 -5.94
CA ASN A 125 -20.31 -14.03 -6.84
C ASN A 125 -19.56 -15.15 -6.10
N ARG A 126 -18.52 -14.80 -5.31
CA ARG A 126 -17.75 -15.78 -4.56
C ARG A 126 -18.60 -16.51 -3.53
N TYR A 127 -19.49 -15.79 -2.84
CA TYR A 127 -20.40 -16.39 -1.87
C TYR A 127 -21.40 -17.36 -2.53
N GLN A 128 -21.92 -17.01 -3.71
CA GLN A 128 -22.79 -17.90 -4.47
C GLN A 128 -22.04 -19.14 -4.98
N ASP A 129 -20.82 -18.98 -5.48
CA ASP A 129 -20.00 -20.10 -5.94
C ASP A 129 -19.65 -21.06 -4.79
N MET A 130 -19.33 -20.52 -3.61
CA MET A 130 -19.13 -21.31 -2.37
C MET A 130 -20.35 -22.17 -2.06
N GLN A 131 -21.55 -21.60 -2.15
CA GLN A 131 -22.80 -22.32 -1.87
C GLN A 131 -23.13 -23.35 -2.96
N ARG A 132 -22.87 -23.02 -4.22
CA ARG A 132 -23.23 -23.84 -5.37
C ARG A 132 -22.34 -25.05 -5.55
N PHE A 133 -21.03 -24.85 -5.42
CA PHE A 133 -20.03 -25.87 -5.75
C PHE A 133 -19.43 -26.55 -4.52
N GLY A 134 -19.61 -25.99 -3.31
CA GLY A 134 -19.16 -26.60 -2.06
C GLY A 134 -17.68 -27.01 -2.12
N ASP A 135 -17.40 -28.30 -1.91
CA ASP A 135 -16.04 -28.85 -1.92
C ASP A 135 -15.36 -28.84 -3.31
N GLU A 136 -16.13 -28.76 -4.40
CA GLU A 136 -15.60 -28.66 -5.77
C GLU A 136 -15.14 -27.24 -6.11
N TRP A 137 -15.52 -26.24 -5.29
CA TRP A 137 -15.13 -24.87 -5.52
C TRP A 137 -13.65 -24.64 -5.22
N LYS A 138 -12.93 -24.09 -6.21
CA LYS A 138 -11.54 -23.66 -6.02
C LYS A 138 -11.52 -22.31 -5.32
N ARG A 139 -11.41 -22.36 -3.99
CA ARG A 139 -11.26 -21.18 -3.13
C ARG A 139 -10.08 -20.30 -3.60
N PRO A 140 -10.32 -19.02 -3.94
CA PRO A 140 -9.25 -18.06 -4.21
C PRO A 140 -8.38 -17.84 -2.97
N ASP A 141 -7.05 -17.77 -3.14
CA ASP A 141 -6.14 -17.45 -2.04
C ASP A 141 -5.71 -15.98 -2.11
N ASP A 142 -6.61 -15.10 -1.69
CA ASP A 142 -6.40 -13.67 -1.64
C ASP A 142 -7.06 -13.03 -0.40
N LEU A 143 -6.74 -11.76 -0.16
CA LEU A 143 -7.25 -11.01 0.99
C LEU A 143 -8.78 -10.84 0.93
N ILE A 144 -9.35 -10.65 -0.26
CA ILE A 144 -10.81 -10.53 -0.45
C ILE A 144 -11.50 -11.80 0.07
N GLN A 145 -11.02 -12.98 -0.30
CA GLN A 145 -11.60 -14.25 0.15
C GLN A 145 -11.49 -14.43 1.67
N LEU A 146 -10.33 -14.07 2.24
CA LEU A 146 -10.13 -14.12 3.68
C LEU A 146 -11.10 -13.21 4.44
N LEU A 147 -11.33 -12.00 3.94
CA LEU A 147 -12.24 -11.04 4.56
C LEU A 147 -13.71 -11.45 4.42
N LEU A 148 -14.08 -12.04 3.29
CA LEU A 148 -15.41 -12.62 3.08
C LEU A 148 -15.72 -13.69 4.13
N GLU A 149 -14.84 -14.68 4.24
CA GLU A 149 -14.97 -15.79 5.19
C GLU A 149 -14.96 -15.29 6.63
N GLN A 150 -14.06 -14.38 6.97
CA GLN A 150 -14.01 -13.79 8.30
C GLN A 150 -15.31 -13.06 8.66
N SER A 151 -15.90 -12.31 7.72
CA SER A 151 -17.19 -11.65 7.94
C SER A 151 -18.32 -12.66 8.17
N ILE A 152 -18.39 -13.72 7.36
CA ILE A 152 -19.41 -14.75 7.49
C ILE A 152 -19.26 -15.45 8.86
N ASN A 153 -18.03 -15.78 9.26
CA ASN A 153 -17.76 -16.44 10.53
C ASN A 153 -18.13 -15.58 11.75
N LEU A 154 -17.90 -14.26 11.68
CA LEU A 154 -18.18 -13.35 12.80
C LEU A 154 -19.65 -12.92 12.88
N PHE A 155 -20.32 -12.72 11.74
CA PHE A 155 -21.63 -12.07 11.68
C PHE A 155 -22.74 -12.94 11.08
N GLY A 156 -22.43 -14.14 10.60
CA GLY A 156 -23.36 -15.02 9.89
C GLY A 156 -23.77 -14.52 8.50
N LYS A 157 -23.20 -13.41 8.04
CA LYS A 157 -23.49 -12.77 6.74
C LYS A 157 -22.34 -11.86 6.29
N ILE A 158 -22.39 -11.43 5.03
CA ILE A 158 -21.46 -10.45 4.49
C ILE A 158 -21.77 -9.06 5.09
N HIS A 159 -20.83 -8.50 5.85
CA HIS A 159 -20.95 -7.21 6.52
C HIS A 159 -20.04 -6.17 5.85
N TYR A 160 -20.52 -5.61 4.73
CA TYR A 160 -19.74 -4.70 3.86
C TYR A 160 -19.07 -3.54 4.60
N ASP A 161 -19.76 -2.88 5.54
CA ASP A 161 -19.18 -1.76 6.29
C ASP A 161 -17.98 -2.17 7.14
N CYS A 162 -18.03 -3.34 7.79
CA CYS A 162 -16.96 -3.81 8.65
C CYS A 162 -15.73 -4.18 7.81
N ILE A 163 -15.96 -4.95 6.74
CA ILE A 163 -14.91 -5.34 5.79
C ILE A 163 -14.22 -4.11 5.20
N THR A 164 -14.99 -3.15 4.67
CA THR A 164 -14.43 -1.98 3.98
C THR A 164 -13.75 -1.01 4.93
N CYS A 165 -14.29 -0.79 6.14
CA CYS A 165 -13.58 -0.01 7.16
C CYS A 165 -12.23 -0.65 7.50
N TYR A 166 -12.20 -1.96 7.72
CA TYR A 166 -10.96 -2.68 8.01
C TYR A 166 -9.96 -2.61 6.86
N MET A 167 -10.40 -2.84 5.61
CA MET A 167 -9.56 -2.70 4.43
C MET A 167 -8.98 -1.30 4.28
N LEU A 168 -9.81 -0.25 4.43
CA LEU A 168 -9.35 1.13 4.33
C LEU A 168 -8.29 1.45 5.39
N THR A 169 -8.47 0.99 6.63
CA THR A 169 -7.45 1.13 7.68
C THR A 169 -6.14 0.48 7.29
N LEU A 170 -6.17 -0.75 6.79
CA LEU A 170 -4.97 -1.45 6.34
C LEU A 170 -4.32 -0.80 5.11
N ILE A 171 -5.11 -0.29 4.16
CA ILE A 171 -4.62 0.44 2.99
C ILE A 171 -3.86 1.70 3.44
N TRP A 172 -4.47 2.51 4.32
CA TRP A 172 -3.79 3.69 4.87
C TRP A 172 -2.52 3.32 5.62
N ALA A 173 -2.58 2.32 6.51
CA ALA A 173 -1.41 1.89 7.29
C ALA A 173 -0.27 1.43 6.37
N SER A 174 -0.58 0.65 5.34
CA SER A 174 0.42 0.12 4.39
C SER A 174 1.05 1.22 3.55
N ILE A 175 0.23 2.12 2.99
CA ILE A 175 0.73 3.21 2.14
C ILE A 175 1.50 4.23 2.97
N HIS A 176 0.93 4.69 4.09
CA HIS A 176 1.54 5.75 4.90
C HIS A 176 2.91 5.33 5.45
N THR A 177 3.01 4.15 6.05
CA THR A 177 4.27 3.69 6.65
C THR A 177 5.35 3.46 5.58
N THR A 178 5.00 2.80 4.47
CA THR A 178 5.95 2.52 3.39
C THR A 178 6.43 3.80 2.70
N SER A 179 5.54 4.76 2.40
CA SER A 179 5.93 6.03 1.76
C SER A 179 6.86 6.84 2.65
N MET A 180 6.57 6.91 3.96
CA MET A 180 7.43 7.63 4.92
C MET A 180 8.79 6.96 5.06
N ASN A 181 8.83 5.63 5.19
CA ASN A 181 10.09 4.90 5.29
C ASN A 181 10.93 5.04 4.02
N LEU A 182 10.30 5.02 2.84
CA LEU A 182 10.97 5.23 1.57
C LEU A 182 11.57 6.64 1.50
N LEU A 183 10.79 7.67 1.84
CA LEU A 183 11.26 9.06 1.84
C LEU A 183 12.45 9.24 2.79
N GLY A 184 12.37 8.71 4.01
CA GLY A 184 13.49 8.80 4.96
C GLY A 184 14.73 8.04 4.52
N THR A 185 14.55 6.83 3.99
CA THR A 185 15.65 6.02 3.43
C THR A 185 16.35 6.76 2.29
N LEU A 186 15.59 7.39 1.39
CA LEU A 186 16.17 8.16 0.28
C LEU A 186 16.88 9.43 0.76
N ASN A 187 16.35 10.11 1.78
CA ASN A 187 17.02 11.25 2.39
C ASN A 187 18.35 10.85 3.06
N ASP A 188 18.36 9.75 3.81
CA ASP A 188 19.59 9.20 4.39
C ASP A 188 20.57 8.79 3.30
N TYR A 189 20.08 8.17 2.22
CA TYR A 189 20.91 7.75 1.09
C TYR A 189 21.53 8.97 0.41
N ALA A 190 20.75 10.01 0.12
CA ALA A 190 21.24 11.24 -0.50
C ALA A 190 22.30 11.96 0.36
N GLY A 191 22.17 11.89 1.69
CA GLY A 191 23.08 12.53 2.63
C GLY A 191 24.36 11.73 2.94
N ARG A 192 24.50 10.49 2.45
CA ARG A 192 25.58 9.56 2.84
C ARG A 192 26.29 8.94 1.63
N PRO A 193 27.02 9.75 0.85
CA PRO A 193 27.71 9.28 -0.35
C PRO A 193 28.75 8.18 -0.10
N GLU A 194 29.24 8.04 1.14
CA GLU A 194 30.15 6.99 1.56
C GLU A 194 29.61 5.57 1.33
N TYR A 195 28.28 5.38 1.30
CA TYR A 195 27.65 4.07 1.08
C TYR A 195 27.30 3.77 -0.39
N TRP A 196 27.31 4.78 -1.28
CA TRP A 196 26.79 4.63 -2.64
C TRP A 196 27.51 3.56 -3.45
N ASN A 197 28.84 3.55 -3.41
CA ASN A 197 29.65 2.60 -4.17
C ASN A 197 29.43 1.16 -3.69
N ASP A 198 29.31 0.96 -2.38
CA ASP A 198 29.16 -0.36 -1.80
C ASP A 198 27.78 -0.96 -2.07
N LEU A 199 26.73 -0.13 -1.99
CA LEU A 199 25.36 -0.53 -2.32
C LEU A 199 25.22 -0.83 -3.82
N ARG A 200 25.78 0.01 -4.68
CA ARG A 200 25.76 -0.22 -6.14
C ARG A 200 26.47 -1.53 -6.53
N LYS A 201 27.68 -1.76 -6.00
CA LYS A 201 28.43 -3.00 -6.28
C LYS A 201 27.69 -4.26 -5.82
N GLU A 202 27.01 -4.19 -4.67
CA GLU A 202 26.17 -5.29 -4.20
C GLU A 202 25.02 -5.57 -5.17
N GLN A 203 24.30 -4.52 -5.58
CA GLN A 203 23.20 -4.64 -6.54
C GLN A 203 23.67 -5.21 -7.88
N GLU A 204 24.79 -4.72 -8.44
CA GLU A 204 25.38 -5.22 -9.68
C GLU A 204 25.79 -6.70 -9.58
N ALA A 205 26.41 -7.10 -8.47
CA ALA A 205 26.82 -8.48 -8.23
C ALA A 205 25.63 -9.45 -8.13
N VAL A 206 24.52 -8.99 -7.53
CA VAL A 206 23.29 -9.76 -7.37
C VAL A 206 22.46 -9.82 -8.66
N ALA A 207 22.37 -8.71 -9.39
CA ALA A 207 21.64 -8.60 -10.65
C ALA A 207 22.34 -9.34 -11.80
N GLY A 208 23.66 -9.54 -11.70
CA GLY A 208 24.43 -10.29 -12.70
C GLY A 208 24.48 -9.60 -14.08
N GLY A 209 24.28 -8.28 -14.12
CA GLY A 209 24.27 -7.48 -15.36
C GLY A 209 23.02 -7.64 -16.25
N LEU A 210 21.94 -8.24 -15.74
CA LEU A 210 20.65 -8.31 -16.42
C LEU A 210 19.80 -7.06 -16.15
N ASP A 211 18.92 -6.72 -17.09
CA ASP A 211 17.82 -5.78 -16.87
C ASP A 211 17.07 -6.22 -15.60
N PHE A 212 16.81 -5.26 -14.70
CA PHE A 212 16.32 -5.44 -13.33
C PHE A 212 15.02 -6.26 -13.23
N ASP A 213 15.09 -7.58 -13.41
CA ASP A 213 14.02 -8.55 -13.18
C ASP A 213 14.46 -9.45 -12.01
N LEU A 214 14.61 -8.82 -10.84
CA LEU A 214 15.18 -9.46 -9.67
C LEU A 214 14.20 -10.45 -9.04
N THR A 215 14.65 -11.69 -8.86
CA THR A 215 13.93 -12.66 -8.04
C THR A 215 14.06 -12.32 -6.55
N MET A 216 13.14 -12.77 -5.70
CA MET A 216 13.29 -12.57 -4.25
C MET A 216 14.57 -13.15 -3.69
N GLN A 217 14.99 -14.32 -4.18
CA GLN A 217 16.23 -14.94 -3.72
C GLN A 217 17.46 -14.06 -4.05
N GLN A 218 17.36 -13.20 -5.07
CA GLN A 218 18.37 -12.19 -5.36
C GLN A 218 18.23 -10.99 -4.43
N ILE A 219 17.02 -10.46 -4.24
CA ILE A 219 16.77 -9.34 -3.29
C ILE A 219 17.23 -9.71 -1.87
N ASP A 220 16.95 -10.92 -1.40
CA ASP A 220 17.34 -11.43 -0.08
C ASP A 220 18.86 -11.52 0.11
N ARG A 221 19.66 -11.46 -0.98
CA ARG A 221 21.13 -11.43 -0.92
C ARG A 221 21.71 -10.02 -0.84
N MET A 222 20.88 -8.98 -0.91
CA MET A 222 21.33 -7.58 -0.79
C MET A 222 21.46 -7.19 0.69
N GLU A 223 22.42 -7.81 1.39
CA GLU A 223 22.61 -7.67 2.84
C GLU A 223 22.93 -6.23 3.26
N LYS A 224 23.73 -5.51 2.48
CA LYS A 224 24.09 -4.11 2.77
C LYS A 224 22.88 -3.19 2.55
N LEU A 225 22.11 -3.40 1.48
CA LEU A 225 20.88 -2.65 1.25
C LEU A 225 19.86 -2.87 2.37
N ASP A 226 19.64 -4.12 2.77
CA ASP A 226 18.76 -4.46 3.88
C ASP A 226 19.24 -3.83 5.20
N SER A 227 20.54 -3.90 5.50
CA SER A 227 21.12 -3.24 6.66
C SER A 227 20.95 -1.72 6.62
N PHE A 228 21.10 -1.10 5.45
CA PHE A 228 20.93 0.35 5.29
C PHE A 228 19.48 0.78 5.55
N ILE A 229 18.51 0.08 4.96
CA ILE A 229 17.07 0.33 5.17
C ILE A 229 16.71 0.16 6.65
N LYS A 230 17.20 -0.89 7.31
CA LYS A 230 16.99 -1.12 8.74
C LYS A 230 17.53 0.02 9.60
N GLU A 231 18.73 0.50 9.30
CA GLU A 231 19.33 1.60 10.06
C GLU A 231 18.60 2.92 9.83
N SER A 232 18.18 3.22 8.59
CA SER A 232 17.35 4.41 8.32
C SER A 232 16.03 4.36 9.10
N ASN A 233 15.35 3.22 9.08
CA ASN A 233 14.12 3.02 9.87
C ASN A 233 14.33 3.16 11.37
N ARG A 234 15.48 2.68 11.89
CA ARG A 234 15.86 2.84 13.30
C ARG A 234 16.02 4.31 13.68
N LEU A 235 16.63 5.11 12.81
CA LEU A 235 16.85 6.55 13.04
C LEU A 235 15.55 7.36 12.98
N MET A 236 14.60 6.96 12.14
CA MET A 236 13.28 7.61 12.06
C MET A 236 12.36 7.33 13.26
N GLY A 237 12.61 6.26 14.02
CA GLY A 237 11.79 5.90 15.19
C GLY A 237 10.43 5.28 14.83
N HIS A 238 10.32 4.63 13.67
CA HIS A 238 9.09 3.93 13.22
C HIS A 238 9.07 2.42 13.56
N ALA A 239 9.79 2.01 14.61
CA ALA A 239 9.82 0.62 15.10
C ALA A 239 8.90 0.44 16.33
#